data_AF-A0A1G6JFU4-F1
#
_entry.id   AF-A0A1G6JFU4-F1
#
_cell.length_a   1.000
_cell.length_b   1.000
_cell.length_c   1.000
_cell.angle_alpha   90.00
_cell.angle_beta   90.00
_cell.angle_gamma   90.00
#
_symmetry.space_group_name_H-M   'P 1'
#
loop_
_entity.id
_entity.type
_entity.pdbx_description
1 polymer ?
#
loop_
_entity_poly.entity_id
_entity_poly.type
_entity_poly.pdbx_seq_one_letter_code
_entity_poly.pdbx_strand_id
1 'polypeptide(L)'
;MRTICGNILSGTSLLMIGAFMSCSKDRGAGKPPIELKTVVYTAGWELGSNSKLIAKYWKNDEETLLSNGTADAAVYSLVVNGKDGYAAGFESVGAIAAAVYWKNDTAVRLTNGTKEAVATAVTMSNGDVYVAGHMRNADNRSVATYWNRSVVLLVLGLYYEVRYLCYTMLLLMQRSSLIIYLFIRARLYF
;
A
#
# COMPACT_ATOMS: atom_id res chain seq x y z
N MET A 1 -31.39 85.39 -39.76
CA MET A 1 -31.94 84.78 -38.52
C MET A 1 -30.95 85.01 -37.39
N ARG A 2 -31.42 85.67 -36.32
CA ARG A 2 -31.05 85.58 -34.88
C ARG A 2 -29.58 85.86 -34.44
N THR A 3 -29.30 86.90 -33.63
CA THR A 3 -29.46 87.09 -32.15
C THR A 3 -28.17 86.71 -31.40
N ILE A 4 -27.30 87.66 -30.99
CA ILE A 4 -27.14 88.37 -29.67
C ILE A 4 -26.45 87.55 -28.55
N CYS A 5 -25.33 88.14 -28.07
CA CYS A 5 -24.71 88.22 -26.72
C CYS A 5 -24.56 87.01 -25.77
N GLY A 6 -23.42 87.02 -25.04
CA GLY A 6 -23.49 87.26 -23.58
C GLY A 6 -22.88 86.22 -22.64
N ASN A 7 -21.67 86.55 -22.14
CA ASN A 7 -21.18 86.50 -20.75
C ASN A 7 -21.33 85.26 -19.84
N ILE A 8 -20.16 84.85 -19.30
CA ILE A 8 -19.76 84.66 -17.87
C ILE A 8 -20.67 83.81 -16.96
N LEU A 9 -20.11 82.73 -16.37
CA LEU A 9 -20.14 82.40 -14.92
C LEU A 9 -19.59 80.97 -14.67
N SER A 10 -18.46 80.88 -13.97
CA SER A 10 -18.33 80.30 -12.61
C SER A 10 -18.40 78.78 -12.50
N GLY A 11 -17.30 78.16 -12.08
CA GLY A 11 -17.29 76.76 -11.68
C GLY A 11 -15.91 76.32 -11.21
N THR A 12 -15.51 76.77 -10.03
CA THR A 12 -14.42 76.19 -9.26
C THR A 12 -14.71 74.69 -9.04
N SER A 13 -14.05 73.81 -9.79
CA SER A 13 -14.04 72.38 -9.48
C SER A 13 -12.70 72.05 -8.84
N LEU A 14 -12.68 72.05 -7.51
CA LEU A 14 -11.57 71.59 -6.69
C LEU A 14 -11.47 70.06 -6.86
N LEU A 15 -10.60 69.57 -7.74
CA LEU A 15 -10.22 68.16 -7.75
C LEU A 15 -9.14 67.96 -6.67
N MET A 16 -9.60 67.67 -5.45
CA MET A 16 -8.74 67.12 -4.39
C MET A 16 -8.27 65.72 -4.81
N ILE A 17 -7.06 65.63 -5.35
CA ILE A 17 -6.36 64.36 -5.53
C ILE A 17 -5.89 63.92 -4.15
N GLY A 18 -6.75 63.21 -3.42
CA GLY A 18 -6.37 62.49 -2.21
C GLY A 18 -5.52 61.29 -2.59
N ALA A 19 -4.19 61.43 -2.45
CA ALA A 19 -3.30 60.27 -2.49
C ALA A 19 -3.48 59.47 -1.19
N PHE A 20 -4.33 58.45 -1.23
CA PHE A 20 -4.36 57.43 -0.19
C PHE A 20 -3.08 56.58 -0.31
N MET A 21 -2.05 56.89 0.47
CA MET A 21 -1.00 55.92 0.76
C MET A 21 -1.59 54.84 1.68
N SER A 22 -2.23 53.85 1.07
CA SER A 22 -2.60 52.61 1.75
C SER A 22 -1.35 51.76 1.87
N CYS A 23 -0.70 51.77 3.04
CA CYS A 23 0.21 50.69 3.42
C CYS A 23 -0.65 49.48 3.79
N SER A 24 -0.92 48.59 2.84
CA SER A 24 -1.26 47.22 3.22
C SER A 24 -0.02 46.64 3.86
N LYS A 25 -0.01 46.48 5.19
CA LYS A 25 0.89 45.52 5.84
C LYS A 25 0.78 44.23 5.02
N ASP A 26 1.88 43.82 4.40
CA ASP A 26 2.00 42.46 3.88
C ASP A 26 1.75 41.54 5.09
N ARG A 27 0.51 41.08 5.24
CA ARG A 27 0.22 39.95 6.11
C ARG A 27 0.94 38.83 5.41
N GLY A 28 2.14 38.51 5.90
CA GLY A 28 3.00 37.48 5.33
C GLY A 28 2.11 36.32 4.91
N ALA A 29 2.12 36.03 3.61
CA ALA A 29 1.31 34.97 3.05
C ALA A 29 1.58 33.72 3.89
N GLY A 30 0.56 33.29 4.65
CA GLY A 30 0.65 32.05 5.39
C GLY A 30 1.12 31.00 4.40
N LYS A 31 2.17 30.27 4.76
CA LYS A 31 2.69 29.16 3.95
C LYS A 31 1.48 28.37 3.43
N PRO A 32 1.33 28.19 2.10
CA PRO A 32 0.17 27.50 1.56
C PRO A 32 0.05 26.13 2.25
N PRO A 33 -1.18 25.64 2.49
CA PRO A 33 -1.39 24.33 3.10
C PRO A 33 -0.51 23.30 2.39
N ILE A 34 0.25 22.53 3.18
CA ILE A 34 1.07 21.46 2.62
C ILE A 34 0.11 20.42 2.05
N GLU A 35 -0.04 20.42 0.73
CA GLU A 35 -0.81 19.40 0.02
C GLU A 35 -0.05 18.08 0.09
N LEU A 36 -0.39 17.24 1.07
CA LEU A 36 0.12 15.88 1.15
C LEU A 36 -0.57 15.06 0.06
N LYS A 37 0.12 14.87 -1.06
CA LYS A 37 -0.29 13.92 -2.09
C LYS A 37 -0.16 12.51 -1.54
N THR A 38 -1.24 11.98 -0.99
CA THR A 38 -1.33 10.57 -0.58
C THR A 38 -1.28 9.69 -1.83
N VAL A 39 -0.39 8.71 -1.83
CA VAL A 39 -0.35 7.67 -2.87
C VAL A 39 -1.15 6.48 -2.37
N VAL A 40 -2.17 6.08 -3.11
CA VAL A 40 -3.00 4.90 -2.82
C VAL A 40 -2.56 3.77 -3.73
N TYR A 41 -2.36 2.60 -3.12
CA TYR A 41 -2.11 1.37 -3.84
C TYR A 41 -3.26 0.40 -3.64
N THR A 42 -3.75 -0.18 -4.72
CA THR A 42 -4.70 -1.30 -4.70
C THR A 42 -4.13 -2.44 -5.53
N ALA A 43 -4.54 -3.67 -5.25
CA ALA A 43 -4.10 -4.83 -6.01
C ALA A 43 -5.22 -5.85 -6.13
N GLY A 44 -5.15 -6.65 -7.19
CA GLY A 44 -6.18 -7.62 -7.50
C GLY A 44 -5.94 -8.26 -8.85
N TRP A 45 -7.03 -8.40 -9.59
CA TRP A 45 -7.03 -9.01 -10.92
C TRP A 45 -8.10 -8.37 -11.80
N GLU A 46 -7.90 -8.50 -13.10
CA GLU A 46 -8.89 -8.15 -14.12
C GLU A 46 -9.13 -9.35 -15.04
N LEU A 47 -10.36 -9.50 -15.55
CA LEU A 47 -10.66 -10.53 -16.54
C LEU A 47 -10.18 -10.09 -17.92
N GLY A 48 -9.17 -10.79 -18.45
CA GLY A 48 -8.65 -10.59 -19.80
C GLY A 48 -9.60 -11.08 -20.91
N SER A 49 -9.31 -10.69 -22.15
CA SER A 49 -10.12 -11.05 -23.33
C SER A 49 -10.18 -12.55 -23.62
N ASN A 50 -9.21 -13.32 -23.13
CA ASN A 50 -9.16 -14.78 -23.22
C ASN A 50 -9.77 -15.48 -21.99
N SER A 51 -10.58 -14.77 -21.20
CA SER A 51 -11.17 -15.24 -19.94
C SER A 51 -10.13 -15.67 -18.89
N LYS A 52 -8.91 -15.13 -18.97
CA LYS A 52 -7.88 -15.35 -17.95
C LYS A 52 -7.85 -14.21 -16.95
N LEU A 53 -7.65 -14.56 -15.68
CA LEU A 53 -7.38 -13.57 -14.65
C LEU A 53 -5.98 -12.98 -14.85
N ILE A 54 -5.89 -11.67 -14.98
CA ILE A 54 -4.63 -10.93 -15.11
C ILE A 54 -4.35 -10.25 -13.78
N ALA A 55 -3.30 -10.69 -13.08
CA ALA A 55 -2.82 -10.04 -11.87
C ALA A 55 -2.36 -8.61 -12.16
N LYS A 56 -2.88 -7.65 -11.39
CA LYS A 56 -2.59 -6.22 -11.52
C LYS A 56 -2.44 -5.54 -10.15
N TYR A 57 -1.78 -4.40 -10.15
CA TYR A 57 -1.93 -3.40 -9.10
C TYR A 57 -2.15 -2.01 -9.71
N TRP A 58 -2.72 -1.10 -8.93
CA TRP A 58 -2.95 0.28 -9.32
C TRP A 58 -2.31 1.22 -8.32
N LYS A 59 -1.66 2.26 -8.82
CA LYS A 59 -1.06 3.34 -8.05
C LYS A 59 -1.71 4.65 -8.48
N ASN A 60 -2.57 5.21 -7.63
CA ASN A 60 -3.39 6.38 -8.00
C ASN A 60 -4.07 6.21 -9.38
N ASP A 61 -4.78 5.09 -9.55
CA ASP A 61 -5.50 4.72 -10.77
C ASP A 61 -4.62 4.37 -11.99
N GLU A 62 -3.29 4.57 -11.92
CA GLU A 62 -2.37 4.06 -12.93
C GLU A 62 -2.16 2.56 -12.73
N GLU A 63 -2.59 1.76 -13.71
CA GLU A 63 -2.46 0.31 -13.65
C GLU A 63 -1.04 -0.17 -13.98
N THR A 64 -0.65 -1.29 -13.39
CA THR A 64 0.57 -2.03 -13.72
C THR A 64 0.26 -3.53 -13.78
N LEU A 65 0.70 -4.16 -14.87
CA LEU A 65 0.53 -5.59 -15.09
C LEU A 65 1.59 -6.37 -14.33
N LEU A 66 1.17 -7.37 -13.56
CA LEU A 66 2.06 -8.33 -12.89
C LEU A 66 2.08 -9.69 -13.60
N SER A 67 1.16 -9.92 -14.53
CA SER A 67 1.09 -11.14 -15.34
C SER A 67 0.71 -10.79 -16.78
N ASN A 68 1.03 -11.68 -17.71
CA ASN A 68 0.82 -11.48 -19.15
C ASN A 68 -0.55 -11.99 -19.66
N GLY A 69 -1.42 -12.48 -18.76
CA GLY A 69 -2.72 -13.03 -19.10
C GLY A 69 -2.71 -14.36 -19.86
N THR A 70 -1.56 -15.05 -19.97
CA THR A 70 -1.50 -16.39 -20.60
C THR A 70 -2.02 -17.51 -19.68
N ALA A 71 -2.02 -17.27 -18.37
CA ALA A 71 -2.56 -18.15 -17.34
C ALA A 71 -3.28 -17.32 -16.28
N ASP A 72 -4.16 -17.95 -15.52
CA ASP A 72 -4.90 -17.28 -14.44
C ASP A 72 -3.94 -16.85 -13.33
N ALA A 73 -3.94 -15.56 -13.00
CA ALA A 73 -3.16 -14.99 -11.92
C ALA A 73 -3.97 -13.93 -11.16
N ALA A 74 -3.74 -13.84 -9.86
CA ALA A 74 -4.39 -12.85 -9.01
C ALA A 74 -3.46 -12.40 -7.88
N VAL A 75 -3.60 -11.14 -7.46
CA VAL A 75 -2.99 -10.61 -6.25
C VAL A 75 -4.02 -10.57 -5.12
N TYR A 76 -3.61 -10.97 -3.92
CA TYR A 76 -4.43 -10.93 -2.72
C TYR A 76 -3.89 -9.99 -1.63
N SER A 77 -2.60 -9.67 -1.68
CA SER A 77 -1.97 -8.79 -0.70
C SER A 77 -0.86 -7.99 -1.35
N LEU A 78 -0.71 -6.74 -0.90
CA LEU A 78 0.31 -5.81 -1.38
C LEU A 78 0.88 -5.04 -0.18
N VAL A 79 2.20 -4.90 -0.11
CA VAL A 79 2.90 -4.03 0.83
C VAL A 79 3.94 -3.21 0.10
N VAL A 80 4.06 -1.93 0.45
CA VAL A 80 5.02 -1.00 -0.13
C VAL A 80 5.87 -0.41 0.99
N ASN A 81 7.19 -0.41 0.84
CA ASN A 81 8.12 0.24 1.76
C ASN A 81 9.12 1.09 0.98
N GLY A 82 8.97 2.40 1.06
CA GLY A 82 9.77 3.33 0.28
C GLY A 82 9.60 3.11 -1.21
N LYS A 83 10.64 2.58 -1.86
CA LYS A 83 10.67 2.31 -3.31
C LYS A 83 10.31 0.86 -3.67
N ASP A 84 10.34 -0.05 -2.70
CA ASP A 84 10.10 -1.46 -2.97
C ASP A 84 8.63 -1.81 -2.74
N GLY A 85 8.03 -2.47 -3.73
CA GLY A 85 6.68 -3.00 -3.67
C GLY A 85 6.70 -4.53 -3.72
N TYR A 86 5.86 -5.14 -2.88
CA TYR A 86 5.70 -6.58 -2.79
C TYR A 86 4.23 -6.95 -2.89
N ALA A 87 3.90 -7.81 -3.84
CA ALA A 87 2.57 -8.39 -4.00
C ALA A 87 2.62 -9.90 -3.76
N ALA A 88 1.56 -10.48 -3.20
CA ALA A 88 1.43 -11.93 -3.02
C ALA A 88 0.12 -12.43 -3.59
N GLY A 89 0.16 -13.63 -4.17
CA GLY A 89 -0.98 -14.22 -4.85
C GLY A 89 -0.69 -15.60 -5.42
N PHE A 90 -1.27 -15.87 -6.58
CA PHE A 90 -1.00 -17.08 -7.35
C PHE A 90 -0.85 -16.76 -8.85
N GLU A 91 -0.17 -17.66 -9.54
CA GLU A 91 -0.15 -17.77 -11.00
C GLU A 91 -0.33 -19.26 -11.36
N SER A 92 -1.23 -19.55 -12.28
CA SER A 92 -1.52 -20.94 -12.65
C SER A 92 -0.42 -21.54 -13.52
N VAL A 93 -0.01 -22.75 -13.17
CA VAL A 93 0.83 -23.63 -14.00
C VAL A 93 -0.07 -24.74 -14.52
N GLY A 94 -0.54 -24.60 -15.76
CA GLY A 94 -1.62 -25.44 -16.29
C GLY A 94 -2.93 -25.20 -15.54
N ALA A 95 -3.48 -26.25 -14.92
CA ALA A 95 -4.70 -26.16 -14.11
C ALA A 95 -4.45 -25.95 -12.61
N ILE A 96 -3.18 -25.80 -12.20
CA ILE A 96 -2.79 -25.75 -10.78
C ILE A 96 -2.38 -24.32 -10.42
N ALA A 97 -3.04 -23.72 -9.43
CA ALA A 97 -2.59 -22.46 -8.85
C ALA A 97 -1.24 -22.67 -8.14
N ALA A 98 -0.21 -21.95 -8.56
CA ALA A 98 1.10 -21.95 -7.92
C ALA A 98 1.28 -20.64 -7.15
N ALA A 99 1.65 -20.72 -5.87
CA ALA A 99 1.91 -19.55 -5.07
C ALA A 99 3.11 -18.78 -5.64
N VAL A 100 2.94 -17.47 -5.74
CA VAL A 100 3.91 -16.52 -6.30
C VAL A 100 3.84 -15.24 -5.50
N TYR A 101 4.96 -14.53 -5.42
CA TYR A 101 4.96 -13.14 -5.01
C TYR A 101 5.73 -12.33 -6.04
N TRP A 102 5.40 -11.05 -6.16
CA TRP A 102 6.09 -10.13 -7.06
C TRP A 102 6.91 -9.15 -6.24
N LYS A 103 8.15 -8.90 -6.65
CA LYS A 103 9.00 -7.81 -6.13
C LYS A 103 9.25 -6.85 -7.28
N ASN A 104 8.81 -5.60 -7.15
CA ASN A 104 9.01 -4.56 -8.17
C ASN A 104 8.69 -5.13 -9.57
N ASP A 105 7.46 -5.62 -9.71
CA ASP A 105 6.87 -6.16 -10.94
C ASP A 105 7.45 -7.50 -11.43
N THR A 106 8.51 -7.99 -10.79
CA THR A 106 9.14 -9.27 -11.13
C THR A 106 8.55 -10.41 -10.31
N ALA A 107 7.97 -11.40 -10.99
CA ALA A 107 7.43 -12.60 -10.37
C ALA A 107 8.53 -13.49 -9.77
N VAL A 108 8.30 -13.97 -8.55
CA VAL A 108 9.13 -14.94 -7.84
C VAL A 108 8.25 -16.09 -7.39
N ARG A 109 8.43 -17.25 -8.04
CA ARG A 109 7.65 -18.45 -7.71
C ARG A 109 8.05 -19.00 -6.35
N LEU A 110 7.04 -19.22 -5.49
CA LEU A 110 7.21 -19.87 -4.19
C LEU A 110 7.03 -21.38 -4.29
N THR A 111 6.39 -21.85 -5.36
CA THR A 111 6.05 -23.26 -5.58
C THR A 111 6.22 -23.61 -7.04
N ASN A 112 6.39 -24.91 -7.33
CA ASN A 112 6.67 -25.42 -8.67
C ASN A 112 5.41 -25.71 -9.50
N GLY A 113 4.20 -25.46 -8.96
CA GLY A 113 2.94 -25.75 -9.64
C GLY A 113 2.57 -27.24 -9.73
N THR A 114 3.18 -28.12 -8.94
CA THR A 114 2.80 -29.54 -8.88
C THR A 114 1.64 -29.82 -7.92
N LYS A 115 1.39 -28.91 -6.99
CA LYS A 115 0.27 -28.93 -6.04
C LYS A 115 -0.29 -27.53 -5.89
N GLU A 116 -1.59 -27.47 -5.63
CA GLU A 116 -2.27 -26.20 -5.42
C GLU A 116 -1.66 -25.47 -4.21
N ALA A 117 -1.26 -24.23 -4.45
CA ALA A 117 -0.74 -23.33 -3.44
C ALA A 117 -1.12 -21.89 -3.77
N VAL A 118 -1.42 -21.12 -2.75
CA VAL A 118 -1.82 -19.71 -2.88
C VAL A 118 -1.13 -18.91 -1.79
N ALA A 119 -0.44 -17.83 -2.15
CA ALA A 119 0.03 -16.84 -1.19
C ALA A 119 -1.09 -15.81 -0.97
N THR A 120 -1.53 -15.65 0.28
CA THR A 120 -2.67 -14.78 0.61
C THR A 120 -2.25 -13.51 1.32
N ALA A 121 -1.05 -13.48 1.91
CA ALA A 121 -0.55 -12.33 2.66
C ALA A 121 0.94 -12.13 2.42
N VAL A 122 1.35 -10.86 2.33
CA VAL A 122 2.75 -10.45 2.37
C VAL A 122 2.93 -9.33 3.39
N THR A 123 3.99 -9.40 4.17
CA THR A 123 4.40 -8.35 5.08
C THR A 123 5.92 -8.19 5.08
N MET A 124 6.38 -7.07 5.60
CA MET A 124 7.80 -6.82 5.80
C MET A 124 8.10 -6.43 7.22
N SER A 125 9.23 -6.91 7.71
CA SER A 125 9.76 -6.56 9.02
C SER A 125 11.27 -6.59 8.97
N ASN A 126 11.93 -5.56 9.50
CA ASN A 126 13.39 -5.44 9.56
C ASN A 126 14.12 -5.63 8.21
N GLY A 127 13.48 -5.26 7.10
CA GLY A 127 14.03 -5.41 5.74
C GLY A 127 13.80 -6.78 5.11
N ASP A 128 13.27 -7.75 5.86
CA ASP A 128 12.89 -9.06 5.35
C ASP A 128 11.43 -9.11 4.90
N VAL A 129 11.16 -10.01 3.96
CA VAL A 129 9.84 -10.24 3.38
C VAL A 129 9.31 -11.58 3.84
N TYR A 130 8.10 -11.56 4.36
CA TYR A 130 7.39 -12.73 4.84
C TYR A 130 6.12 -12.90 4.04
N VAL A 131 5.99 -14.06 3.41
CA VAL A 131 4.80 -14.42 2.64
C VAL A 131 4.10 -15.57 3.36
N ALA A 132 2.79 -15.49 3.50
CA ALA A 132 1.97 -16.53 4.12
C ALA A 132 0.80 -16.91 3.20
N GLY A 133 0.31 -18.13 3.38
CA GLY A 133 -0.76 -18.68 2.56
C GLY A 133 -1.02 -20.15 2.89
N HIS A 134 -1.40 -20.91 1.88
CA HIS A 134 -1.67 -22.34 2.04
C HIS A 134 -1.19 -23.15 0.84
N MET A 135 -0.94 -24.44 1.08
CA MET A 135 -0.51 -25.40 0.08
C MET A 135 -1.14 -26.76 0.37
N ARG A 136 -1.48 -27.52 -0.68
CA ARG A 136 -1.89 -28.92 -0.51
C ARG A 136 -0.70 -29.83 -0.15
N ASN A 137 -0.85 -30.62 0.90
CA ASN A 137 0.16 -31.60 1.33
C ASN A 137 0.11 -32.91 0.51
N ALA A 138 0.76 -33.99 0.96
CA ALA A 138 0.71 -35.30 0.29
C ALA A 138 -0.69 -35.94 0.33
N ASP A 139 -1.44 -35.71 1.41
CA ASP A 139 -2.80 -36.22 1.60
C ASP A 139 -3.89 -35.31 0.99
N ASN A 140 -3.49 -34.39 0.10
CA ASN A 140 -4.37 -33.44 -0.56
C ASN A 140 -5.15 -32.51 0.40
N ARG A 141 -4.64 -32.30 1.62
CA ARG A 141 -5.19 -31.35 2.60
C ARG A 141 -4.51 -30.00 2.45
N SER A 142 -5.29 -28.93 2.53
CA SER A 142 -4.75 -27.56 2.58
C SER A 142 -4.09 -27.29 3.92
N VAL A 143 -2.81 -26.93 3.91
CA VAL A 143 -1.99 -26.67 5.10
C VAL A 143 -1.44 -25.25 5.04
N ALA A 144 -1.59 -24.51 6.15
CA ALA A 144 -1.01 -23.19 6.29
C ALA A 144 0.51 -23.24 6.07
N THR A 145 1.02 -22.39 5.18
CA THR A 145 2.41 -22.37 4.75
C THR A 145 2.93 -20.94 4.80
N TYR A 146 4.20 -20.78 5.17
CA TYR A 146 4.89 -19.51 5.06
C TYR A 146 6.15 -19.68 4.23
N TRP A 147 6.54 -18.62 3.54
CA TRP A 147 7.75 -18.55 2.74
C TRP A 147 8.52 -17.29 3.14
N ASN A 148 9.80 -17.46 3.45
CA ASN A 148 10.73 -16.35 3.59
C ASN A 148 11.88 -16.52 2.57
N ARG A 149 12.58 -15.43 2.25
CA ARG A 149 13.69 -15.43 1.29
C ARG A 149 14.90 -16.26 1.71
N SER A 150 14.87 -16.91 2.88
CA SER A 150 16.03 -17.62 3.44
C SER A 150 15.82 -19.12 3.59
N VAL A 151 14.59 -19.64 3.67
CA VAL A 151 14.30 -21.07 3.78
C VAL A 151 12.86 -21.37 3.32
N VAL A 152 12.69 -22.28 2.35
CA VAL A 152 11.41 -22.97 2.14
C VAL A 152 11.24 -23.94 3.31
N LEU A 153 10.77 -23.44 4.45
CA LEU A 153 10.44 -24.27 5.60
C LEU A 153 9.03 -24.82 5.37
N LEU A 154 8.99 -26.03 4.82
CA LEU A 154 7.85 -26.92 4.99
C LEU A 154 7.59 -27.03 6.49
N VAL A 155 6.56 -26.33 6.99
CA VAL A 155 5.98 -26.62 8.30
C VAL A 155 5.31 -27.98 8.17
N LEU A 156 6.13 -29.04 8.21
CA LEU A 156 5.64 -30.39 8.38
C LEU A 156 5.00 -30.43 9.76
N GLY A 157 3.71 -30.75 9.77
CA GLY A 157 2.90 -30.84 10.97
C GLY A 157 3.52 -31.76 12.00
N LEU A 158 4.22 -31.16 12.95
CA LEU A 158 4.56 -31.80 14.20
C LEU A 158 3.55 -31.35 15.24
N TYR A 159 2.70 -32.30 15.62
CA TYR A 159 1.83 -32.23 16.77
C TYR A 159 2.69 -32.01 18.03
N TYR A 160 2.76 -30.77 18.51
CA TYR A 160 2.99 -30.47 19.92
C TYR A 160 2.46 -29.06 20.25
N GLU A 161 1.40 -29.05 21.06
CA GLU A 161 0.80 -27.92 21.79
C GLU A 161 0.73 -26.55 21.08
N VAL A 162 -0.48 -26.18 20.67
CA VAL A 162 -0.89 -24.89 20.07
C VAL A 162 -0.61 -23.66 20.99
N ARG A 163 0.01 -23.83 22.16
CA ARG A 163 0.43 -22.72 23.03
C ARG A 163 1.73 -22.03 22.62
N TYR A 164 2.54 -22.60 21.72
CA TYR A 164 3.89 -22.07 21.44
C TYR A 164 4.06 -21.32 20.12
N LEU A 165 3.15 -21.46 19.15
CA LEU A 165 3.27 -20.73 17.86
C LEU A 165 3.00 -19.22 18.00
N CYS A 166 2.18 -18.81 18.97
CA CYS A 166 2.01 -17.38 19.29
C CYS A 166 3.19 -16.85 20.13
N TYR A 167 3.78 -17.67 21.01
CA TYR A 167 4.90 -17.29 21.86
C TYR A 167 6.24 -17.18 21.11
N THR A 168 6.50 -18.04 20.12
CA THR A 168 7.72 -17.94 19.30
C THR A 168 7.66 -16.75 18.34
N MET A 169 6.48 -16.39 17.85
CA MET A 169 6.28 -15.17 17.05
C MET A 169 6.46 -13.89 17.90
N LEU A 170 6.02 -13.89 19.16
CA LEU A 170 6.24 -12.77 20.09
C LEU A 170 7.70 -12.68 20.56
N LEU A 171 8.39 -13.80 20.79
CA LEU A 171 9.80 -13.84 21.20
C LEU A 171 10.79 -13.48 20.08
N LEU A 172 10.45 -13.72 18.81
CA LEU A 172 11.24 -13.27 17.68
C LEU A 172 11.14 -11.75 17.45
N MET A 173 10.04 -11.12 17.87
CA MET A 173 9.90 -9.65 17.86
C MET A 173 10.57 -8.97 19.07
N GLN A 174 10.83 -9.71 20.17
CA GLN A 174 11.39 -9.15 21.40
C GLN A 174 12.91 -9.21 21.52
N ARG A 175 13.62 -9.89 20.60
CA ARG A 175 15.09 -9.99 20.64
C ARG A 175 15.83 -8.81 20.01
N SER A 176 15.13 -7.84 19.44
CA SER A 176 15.74 -6.69 18.75
C SER A 176 15.28 -5.33 19.27
N SER A 177 15.03 -5.18 20.59
CA SER A 177 15.21 -3.92 21.33
C SER A 177 15.08 -4.15 22.83
N LEU A 178 16.15 -3.82 23.57
CA LEU A 178 16.17 -3.75 25.02
C LEU A 178 15.30 -2.56 25.48
N ILE A 179 14.54 -2.76 26.56
CA ILE A 179 13.85 -1.75 27.40
C ILE A 179 12.51 -1.23 26.84
N ILE A 180 11.39 -1.75 27.40
CA ILE A 180 10.41 -0.95 28.15
C ILE A 180 9.70 -1.88 29.15
N TYR A 181 9.62 -1.38 30.37
CA TYR A 181 9.01 -1.94 31.56
C TYR A 181 7.50 -2.22 31.42
N LEU A 182 7.07 -3.32 32.03
CA LEU A 182 6.03 -3.41 33.07
C LEU A 182 4.64 -2.83 32.77
N PHE A 183 3.63 -3.71 32.69
CA PHE A 183 2.35 -3.72 33.44
C PHE A 183 1.54 -4.87 32.82
N ILE A 184 1.29 -5.98 33.51
CA ILE A 184 0.12 -6.13 34.37
C ILE A 184 0.45 -7.16 35.47
N ARG A 185 0.17 -6.75 36.71
CA ARG A 185 0.29 -7.53 37.94
C ARG A 185 -0.43 -8.88 37.85
N ALA A 186 0.27 -9.92 38.27
CA ALA A 186 -0.34 -11.08 38.89
C ALA A 186 -1.00 -10.67 40.23
N ARG A 187 -2.22 -11.15 40.47
CA ARG A 187 -2.69 -11.49 41.81
C ARG A 187 -3.40 -12.83 41.71
N LEU A 188 -2.62 -13.89 41.98
CA LEU A 188 -3.15 -15.13 42.52
C LEU A 188 -3.46 -14.87 44.00
N TYR A 189 -4.67 -15.18 44.43
CA TYR A 189 -4.98 -15.61 45.78
C TYR A 189 -6.06 -16.69 45.68
N PHE A 190 -5.68 -17.88 46.14
CA PHE A 190 -6.44 -19.09 46.46
C PHE A 190 -7.48 -19.63 45.46
#